data_AF-A0A2T6DYT9-F1
#
_entry.id   AF-A0A2T6DYT9-F1
#
_cell.length_a   1.000
_cell.length_b   1.000
_cell.length_c   1.000
_cell.angle_alpha   90.00
_cell.angle_beta   90.00
_cell.angle_gamma   90.00
#
_symmetry.space_group_name_H-M   'P 1'
#
loop_
_entity.id
_entity.type
_entity.pdbx_description
1 polymer ?
#
loop_
_entity_poly.entity_id
_entity_poly.type
_entity_poly.pdbx_seq_one_letter_code
_entity_poly.pdbx_strand_id
1 'polypeptide(L)'
;MKTSSALSLDRSVTCACDRALHVPVALEPTMSRGVHACLSCGTVTASEMLTRHVHHNTFEPYDRREIPLDERARQWLSAWPRLIEVDRGGPFFVPASTRIAKSRDLFDLAQGLRAAQQTLPRGRRLREAGLPAEPPPPLPEALEDFALTWSYAGLQPSDDPQRLLARADPRRWLSSPLAIDTLLQRTDVAQLVVEAIRNGDHYRRMTACATATESPALREIALPALLAWLEGVCLSHDPADPERLDEPWHIAAALDQIRRWKPPAAAAEAALEKAKQRIGRRDFELVRQISEILRHLRGEPPLPVSSTPWFFRS
;
A
#
# COMPACT_ATOMS: atom_id res chain seq x y z
N MET A 1 -29.95 -8.29 -27.75
CA MET A 1 -28.98 -8.11 -26.63
C MET A 1 -27.61 -8.53 -27.15
N LYS A 2 -26.66 -7.60 -27.29
CA LYS A 2 -25.29 -7.94 -27.69
C LYS A 2 -24.63 -8.65 -26.52
N THR A 3 -24.19 -9.88 -26.74
CA THR A 3 -23.37 -10.65 -25.81
C THR A 3 -22.12 -9.84 -25.50
N SER A 4 -21.99 -9.41 -24.24
CA SER A 4 -20.73 -8.90 -23.69
C SER A 4 -19.66 -9.97 -23.95
N SER A 5 -18.57 -9.59 -24.62
CA SER A 5 -17.43 -10.46 -24.85
C SER A 5 -16.79 -10.78 -23.50
N ALA A 6 -17.16 -11.91 -22.90
CA ALA A 6 -16.55 -12.38 -21.65
C ALA A 6 -15.06 -12.64 -21.90
N LEU A 7 -14.20 -11.96 -21.13
CA LEU A 7 -12.79 -12.29 -21.08
C LEU A 7 -12.65 -13.57 -20.26
N SER A 8 -11.97 -14.59 -20.78
CA SER A 8 -11.57 -15.73 -19.95
C SER A 8 -10.85 -15.21 -18.70
N LEU A 9 -11.07 -15.82 -17.52
CA LEU A 9 -10.43 -15.41 -16.26
C LEU A 9 -8.89 -15.23 -16.39
N ASP A 10 -8.29 -16.04 -17.24
CA ASP A 10 -6.87 -16.08 -17.60
C ASP A 10 -6.36 -14.91 -18.46
N ARG A 11 -7.24 -14.02 -18.91
CA ARG A 11 -6.92 -12.87 -19.76
C ARG A 11 -7.43 -11.58 -19.14
N SER A 12 -6.53 -10.61 -19.03
CA SER A 12 -6.85 -9.27 -18.53
C SER A 12 -6.98 -8.21 -19.63
N VAL A 13 -6.58 -8.53 -20.87
CA VAL A 13 -6.60 -7.63 -22.03
C VAL A 13 -7.19 -8.35 -23.24
N THR A 14 -7.95 -7.63 -24.07
CA THR A 14 -8.67 -8.15 -25.25
C THR A 14 -7.80 -8.46 -26.47
N CYS A 15 -6.49 -8.18 -26.42
CA CYS A 15 -5.58 -8.44 -27.53
C CYS A 15 -5.13 -9.91 -27.60
N ALA A 16 -4.57 -10.31 -28.75
CA ALA A 16 -4.08 -11.67 -28.99
C ALA A 16 -2.64 -11.92 -28.50
N CYS A 17 -1.95 -10.91 -27.94
CA CYS A 17 -0.59 -11.04 -27.45
C CYS A 17 -0.47 -12.05 -26.28
N ASP A 18 0.78 -12.39 -25.95
CA ASP A 18 1.11 -13.22 -24.78
C ASP A 18 0.53 -12.59 -23.50
N ARG A 19 -0.26 -13.37 -22.75
CA ARG A 19 -0.90 -12.93 -21.52
C ARG A 19 0.09 -12.53 -20.43
N ALA A 20 1.32 -13.05 -20.46
CA ALA A 20 2.37 -12.65 -19.54
C ALA A 20 2.77 -11.17 -19.70
N LEU A 21 2.41 -10.55 -20.83
CA LEU A 21 2.63 -9.13 -21.11
C LEU A 21 1.44 -8.25 -20.73
N HIS A 22 0.38 -8.83 -20.17
CA HIS A 22 -0.78 -8.10 -19.66
C HIS A 22 -0.50 -7.66 -18.24
N VAL A 23 -0.29 -6.36 -18.06
CA VAL A 23 0.12 -5.79 -16.78
C VAL A 23 -0.89 -4.72 -16.33
N PRO A 24 -1.04 -4.49 -15.01
CA PRO A 24 -1.90 -3.43 -14.51
C PRO A 24 -1.47 -2.03 -15.00
N VAL A 25 -2.41 -1.10 -15.10
CA VAL A 25 -2.16 0.29 -15.49
C VAL A 25 -2.20 1.18 -14.25
N ALA A 26 -1.05 1.80 -13.92
CA ALA A 26 -0.74 2.77 -12.85
C ALA A 26 -1.11 2.39 -11.42
N LEU A 27 -2.11 1.56 -11.28
CA LEU A 27 -2.77 1.14 -10.09
C LEU A 27 -2.52 -0.37 -9.99
N GLU A 28 -2.23 -0.84 -8.79
CA GLU A 28 -2.38 -2.26 -8.49
C GLU A 28 -3.87 -2.60 -8.69
N PRO A 29 -4.26 -3.76 -9.23
CA PRO A 29 -5.68 -4.07 -9.38
C PRO A 29 -6.31 -4.19 -7.98
N THR A 30 -7.50 -3.61 -7.77
CA THR A 30 -8.31 -4.16 -6.66
C THR A 30 -8.67 -5.60 -7.02
N MET A 31 -8.95 -6.41 -6.00
CA MET A 31 -9.43 -7.79 -6.19
C MET A 31 -10.66 -7.89 -7.14
N SER A 32 -11.44 -6.81 -7.30
CA SER A 32 -12.68 -6.79 -8.07
C SER A 32 -12.66 -5.94 -9.34
N ARG A 33 -11.72 -5.00 -9.51
CA ARG A 33 -11.66 -4.08 -10.66
C ARG A 33 -10.21 -3.75 -11.03
N GLY A 34 -9.92 -3.75 -12.33
CA GLY A 34 -8.60 -3.39 -12.81
C GLY A 34 -8.57 -2.99 -14.28
N VAL A 35 -7.74 -2.01 -14.58
CA VAL A 35 -7.34 -1.64 -15.94
C VAL A 35 -6.00 -2.28 -16.22
N HIS A 36 -5.92 -3.02 -17.32
CA HIS A 36 -4.69 -3.68 -17.75
C HIS A 36 -4.32 -3.20 -19.15
N ALA A 37 -3.02 -3.20 -19.43
CA ALA A 37 -2.48 -2.89 -20.74
C ALA A 37 -1.53 -4.00 -21.19
N CYS A 38 -1.51 -4.27 -22.49
CA CYS A 38 -0.50 -5.13 -23.06
C CYS A 38 0.79 -4.34 -23.31
N LEU A 39 1.92 -4.81 -22.76
CA LEU A 39 3.24 -4.21 -23.05
C LEU A 39 3.72 -4.47 -24.48
N SER A 40 3.07 -5.34 -25.27
CA SER A 40 3.47 -5.60 -26.66
C SER A 40 2.77 -4.69 -27.64
N CYS A 41 1.43 -4.65 -27.63
CA CYS A 41 0.65 -3.86 -28.59
C CYS A 41 0.09 -2.56 -28.00
N GLY A 42 0.13 -2.38 -26.68
CA GLY A 42 -0.43 -1.19 -26.00
C GLY A 42 -1.95 -1.22 -25.80
N THR A 43 -2.67 -2.26 -26.24
CA THR A 43 -4.12 -2.37 -26.01
C THR A 43 -4.44 -2.28 -24.52
N VAL A 44 -5.42 -1.43 -24.19
CA VAL A 44 -5.94 -1.24 -22.83
C VAL A 44 -7.33 -1.83 -22.71
N THR A 45 -7.57 -2.52 -21.60
CA THR A 45 -8.86 -3.10 -21.24
C THR A 45 -9.18 -2.77 -19.79
N ALA A 46 -10.36 -2.20 -19.55
CA ALA A 46 -10.93 -2.09 -18.22
C ALA A 46 -11.85 -3.29 -17.98
N SER A 47 -11.72 -3.91 -16.82
CA SER A 47 -12.53 -5.09 -16.48
C SER A 47 -12.84 -5.13 -14.99
N GLU A 48 -13.94 -5.81 -14.67
CA GLU A 48 -14.28 -6.18 -13.32
C GLU A 48 -14.33 -7.71 -13.18
N MET A 49 -13.81 -8.18 -12.05
CA MET A 49 -13.88 -9.58 -11.65
C MET A 49 -15.23 -9.83 -11.01
N LEU A 50 -15.99 -10.76 -11.57
CA LEU A 50 -17.23 -11.22 -11.00
C LEU A 50 -16.91 -12.32 -9.98
N THR A 51 -17.31 -12.09 -8.74
CA THR A 51 -17.07 -13.02 -7.63
C THR A 51 -18.38 -13.61 -7.13
N ARG A 52 -18.35 -14.88 -6.73
CA ARG A 52 -19.46 -15.57 -6.08
C ARG A 52 -19.11 -15.84 -4.62
N HIS A 53 -20.10 -15.74 -3.75
CA HIS A 53 -19.94 -16.08 -2.34
C HIS A 53 -20.01 -17.61 -2.18
N VAL A 54 -18.99 -18.20 -1.59
CA VAL A 54 -18.85 -19.68 -1.49
C VAL A 54 -19.01 -20.14 -0.03
N HIS A 55 -18.42 -19.40 0.90
CA HIS A 55 -18.54 -19.60 2.36
C HIS A 55 -18.49 -18.26 3.09
N HIS A 56 -18.74 -18.24 4.41
CA HIS A 56 -18.68 -17.03 5.22
C HIS A 56 -17.36 -16.26 4.97
N ASN A 57 -17.48 -15.02 4.48
CA ASN A 57 -16.36 -14.14 4.11
C ASN A 57 -15.39 -14.71 3.06
N THR A 58 -15.81 -15.69 2.27
CA THR A 58 -15.01 -16.29 1.19
C THR A 58 -15.70 -16.07 -0.15
N PHE A 59 -15.00 -15.35 -1.03
CA PHE A 59 -15.44 -15.03 -2.38
C PHE A 59 -14.49 -15.65 -3.40
N GLU A 60 -15.03 -16.32 -4.40
CA GLU A 60 -14.25 -16.87 -5.50
C GLU A 60 -14.55 -16.13 -6.82
N PRO A 61 -13.53 -15.77 -7.60
CA PRO A 61 -13.74 -15.27 -8.95
C PRO A 61 -14.33 -16.37 -9.83
N TYR A 62 -15.39 -16.07 -10.58
CA TYR A 62 -15.99 -17.02 -11.53
C TYR A 62 -16.05 -16.51 -12.97
N ASP A 63 -15.97 -15.19 -13.18
CA ASP A 63 -15.97 -14.60 -14.51
C ASP A 63 -15.31 -13.21 -14.51
N ARG A 64 -15.00 -12.66 -15.69
CA ARG A 64 -14.48 -11.31 -15.87
C ARG A 64 -15.30 -10.58 -16.94
N ARG A 65 -15.91 -9.46 -16.54
CA ARG A 65 -16.69 -8.60 -17.42
C ARG A 65 -15.85 -7.41 -17.87
N GLU A 66 -15.80 -7.16 -19.18
CA GLU A 66 -15.22 -5.93 -19.71
C GLU A 66 -16.13 -4.74 -19.37
N ILE A 67 -15.52 -3.65 -18.90
CA ILE A 67 -16.18 -2.36 -18.70
C ILE A 67 -16.09 -1.61 -20.03
N PRO A 68 -17.22 -1.26 -20.68
CA PRO A 68 -17.18 -0.53 -21.93
C PRO A 68 -16.45 0.81 -21.79
N LEU A 69 -15.49 1.07 -22.68
CA LEU A 69 -14.76 2.33 -22.78
C LEU A 69 -15.01 2.95 -24.16
N ASP A 70 -15.31 4.25 -24.16
CA ASP A 70 -15.19 5.03 -25.39
C ASP A 70 -13.72 5.25 -25.78
N GLU A 71 -13.49 5.78 -26.98
CA GLU A 71 -12.14 5.96 -27.51
C GLU A 71 -11.32 6.97 -26.69
N ARG A 72 -11.95 8.03 -26.17
CA ARG A 72 -11.24 9.06 -25.38
C ARG A 72 -10.78 8.49 -24.04
N ALA A 73 -11.64 7.76 -23.35
CA ALA A 73 -11.31 7.07 -22.11
C ALA A 73 -10.21 6.03 -22.34
N ARG A 74 -10.30 5.24 -23.44
CA ARG A 74 -9.27 4.26 -23.79
C ARG A 74 -7.91 4.92 -24.08
N GLN A 75 -7.90 6.01 -24.85
CA GLN A 75 -6.69 6.77 -25.15
C GLN A 75 -6.08 7.37 -23.88
N TRP A 76 -6.89 7.99 -23.03
CA TRP A 76 -6.44 8.58 -21.77
C TRP A 76 -5.87 7.52 -20.81
N LEU A 77 -6.54 6.37 -20.65
CA LEU A 77 -6.03 5.24 -19.87
C LEU A 77 -4.74 4.66 -20.47
N SER A 78 -4.57 4.68 -21.79
CA SER A 78 -3.36 4.20 -22.45
C SER A 78 -2.11 5.05 -22.21
N ALA A 79 -2.30 6.30 -21.75
CA ALA A 79 -1.21 7.22 -21.42
C ALA A 79 -0.64 7.01 -20.01
N TRP A 80 -1.31 6.24 -19.15
CA TRP A 80 -0.84 5.96 -17.80
C TRP A 80 0.32 4.95 -17.76
N PRO A 81 1.24 5.01 -16.79
CA PRO A 81 2.31 4.02 -16.63
C PRO A 81 1.76 2.61 -16.40
N ARG A 82 2.57 1.59 -16.68
CA ARG A 82 2.22 0.19 -16.39
C ARG A 82 2.91 -0.24 -15.10
N LEU A 83 2.26 -1.12 -14.36
CA LEU A 83 2.75 -1.65 -13.10
C LEU A 83 3.47 -2.97 -13.31
N ILE A 84 4.69 -3.09 -12.81
CA ILE A 84 5.36 -4.37 -12.63
C ILE A 84 5.61 -4.55 -11.14
N GLU A 85 5.09 -5.62 -10.58
CA GLU A 85 5.43 -6.04 -9.22
C GLU A 85 6.63 -6.97 -9.25
N VAL A 86 7.62 -6.65 -8.41
CA VAL A 86 8.77 -7.54 -8.18
C VAL A 86 8.75 -7.91 -6.71
N ASP A 87 8.87 -9.21 -6.44
CA ASP A 87 8.88 -9.75 -5.09
C ASP A 87 9.79 -8.92 -4.17
N ARG A 88 9.19 -8.45 -3.06
CA ARG A 88 9.82 -7.74 -1.93
C ARG A 88 10.32 -6.29 -2.19
N GLY A 89 10.05 -5.68 -3.36
CA GLY A 89 10.50 -4.30 -3.68
C GLY A 89 9.40 -3.23 -3.76
N GLY A 90 8.13 -3.65 -3.64
CA GLY A 90 6.99 -2.82 -3.99
C GLY A 90 6.84 -2.62 -5.50
N PRO A 91 5.85 -1.84 -5.94
CA PRO A 91 5.58 -1.64 -7.35
C PRO A 91 6.67 -0.82 -8.06
N PHE A 92 6.91 -1.18 -9.32
CA PHE A 92 7.73 -0.44 -10.27
C PHE A 92 6.87 0.00 -11.46
N PHE A 93 7.16 1.20 -11.98
CA PHE A 93 6.35 1.80 -13.02
C PHE A 93 7.11 1.87 -14.34
N VAL A 94 6.50 1.30 -15.37
CA VAL A 94 7.00 1.29 -16.74
C VAL A 94 6.35 2.45 -17.49
N PRO A 95 7.11 3.29 -18.22
CA PRO A 95 6.52 4.32 -19.05
C PRO A 95 5.54 3.78 -20.08
N ALA A 96 4.49 4.56 -20.34
CA ALA A 96 3.39 4.16 -21.20
C ALA A 96 3.79 3.80 -22.64
N SER A 97 4.87 4.40 -23.12
CA SER A 97 5.44 4.20 -24.45
C SER A 97 6.27 2.91 -24.59
N THR A 98 6.61 2.25 -23.48
CA THR A 98 7.47 1.05 -23.50
C THR A 98 6.78 -0.08 -24.24
N ARG A 99 7.52 -0.75 -25.15
CA ARG A 99 7.03 -1.91 -25.88
C ARG A 99 8.03 -3.06 -25.77
N ILE A 100 7.55 -4.25 -25.42
CA ILE A 100 8.35 -5.49 -25.42
C ILE A 100 7.64 -6.59 -26.22
N ALA A 101 8.41 -7.38 -26.96
CA ALA A 101 7.86 -8.39 -27.86
C ALA A 101 7.67 -9.74 -27.18
N LYS A 102 8.52 -10.09 -26.19
CA LYS A 102 8.55 -11.41 -25.58
C LYS A 102 8.48 -11.32 -24.06
N SER A 103 7.82 -12.29 -23.44
CA SER A 103 7.70 -12.40 -21.98
C SER A 103 9.03 -12.54 -21.25
N ARG A 104 10.06 -13.13 -21.89
CA ARG A 104 11.41 -13.18 -21.31
C ARG A 104 12.01 -11.79 -21.08
N ASP A 105 11.68 -10.81 -21.94
CA ASP A 105 12.21 -9.45 -21.86
C ASP A 105 11.59 -8.68 -20.68
N LEU A 106 10.48 -9.18 -20.12
CA LEU A 106 9.83 -8.62 -18.94
C LEU A 106 10.71 -8.71 -17.70
N PHE A 107 11.47 -9.81 -17.55
CA PHE A 107 12.37 -9.99 -16.42
C PHE A 107 13.50 -8.95 -16.42
N ASP A 108 14.16 -8.77 -17.56
CA ASP A 108 15.24 -7.79 -17.70
C ASP A 108 14.73 -6.36 -17.49
N LEU A 109 13.54 -6.04 -18.04
CA LEU A 109 12.87 -4.77 -17.78
C LEU A 109 12.59 -4.57 -16.29
N ALA A 110 12.06 -5.57 -15.60
CA ALA A 110 11.77 -5.51 -14.17
C ALA A 110 13.03 -5.28 -13.32
N GLN A 111 14.14 -5.95 -13.65
CA GLN A 111 15.42 -5.74 -12.97
C GLN A 111 15.98 -4.34 -13.22
N GLY A 112 15.91 -3.84 -14.46
CA GLY A 112 16.34 -2.48 -14.80
C GLY A 112 15.54 -1.42 -14.04
N LEU A 113 14.21 -1.57 -13.99
CA LEU A 113 13.33 -0.68 -13.24
C LEU A 113 13.61 -0.74 -11.74
N ARG A 114 13.84 -1.93 -11.19
CA ARG A 114 14.22 -2.09 -9.78
C ARG A 114 15.48 -1.30 -9.46
N ALA A 115 16.53 -1.46 -10.25
CA ALA A 115 17.78 -0.72 -10.05
C ALA A 115 17.59 0.80 -10.11
N ALA A 116 16.77 1.29 -11.05
CA ALA A 116 16.52 2.71 -11.25
C ALA A 116 15.59 3.34 -10.19
N GLN A 117 14.58 2.61 -9.72
CA GLN A 117 13.47 3.17 -8.96
C GLN A 117 13.43 2.78 -7.48
N GLN A 118 14.15 1.72 -7.05
CA GLN A 118 14.02 1.17 -5.69
C GLN A 118 14.29 2.17 -4.55
N THR A 119 15.12 3.19 -4.80
CA THR A 119 15.45 4.23 -3.81
C THR A 119 14.46 5.40 -3.80
N LEU A 120 13.58 5.49 -4.80
CA LEU A 120 12.62 6.58 -4.93
C LEU A 120 11.31 6.25 -4.18
N PRO A 121 10.62 7.25 -3.61
CA PRO A 121 9.25 7.10 -3.13
C PRO A 121 8.31 6.62 -4.25
N ARG A 122 7.31 5.79 -3.92
CA ARG A 122 6.36 5.25 -4.93
C ARG A 122 5.69 6.32 -5.78
N GLY A 123 5.28 7.44 -5.19
CA GLY A 123 4.69 8.56 -5.93
C GLY A 123 5.64 9.20 -6.94
N ARG A 124 6.94 9.29 -6.60
CA ARG A 124 7.97 9.80 -7.51
C ARG A 124 8.20 8.85 -8.68
N ARG A 125 8.29 7.55 -8.42
CA ARG A 125 8.40 6.52 -9.48
C ARG A 125 7.25 6.64 -10.47
N LEU A 126 6.03 6.82 -9.98
CA LEU A 126 4.84 6.99 -10.81
C LEU A 126 4.88 8.28 -11.63
N ARG A 127 5.30 9.41 -11.03
CA ARG A 127 5.47 10.69 -11.74
C ARG A 127 6.52 10.60 -12.84
N GLU A 128 7.69 10.05 -12.53
CA GLU A 128 8.80 9.90 -13.47
C GLU A 128 8.50 8.93 -14.61
N ALA A 129 7.66 7.91 -14.37
CA ALA A 129 7.18 7.02 -15.44
C ALA A 129 6.19 7.70 -16.40
N GLY A 130 5.66 8.88 -16.04
CA GLY A 130 4.85 9.73 -16.91
C GLY A 130 3.35 9.57 -16.71
N LEU A 131 2.70 10.59 -16.15
CA LEU A 131 1.25 10.65 -15.97
C LEU A 131 0.56 11.25 -17.22
N PRO A 132 -0.73 10.97 -17.47
CA PRO A 132 -1.46 11.66 -18.52
C PRO A 132 -1.45 13.18 -18.32
N ALA A 133 -1.07 13.92 -19.37
CA ALA A 133 -1.00 15.38 -19.31
C ALA A 133 -2.38 16.04 -19.29
N GLU A 134 -3.35 15.45 -19.99
CA GLU A 134 -4.71 15.97 -20.09
C GLU A 134 -5.58 15.50 -18.92
N PRO A 135 -6.58 16.31 -18.51
CA PRO A 135 -7.57 15.89 -17.51
C PRO A 135 -8.36 14.66 -17.98
N PRO A 136 -8.92 13.87 -17.05
CA PRO A 136 -9.73 12.71 -17.40
C PRO A 136 -10.93 13.12 -18.27
N PRO A 137 -11.22 12.39 -19.37
CA PRO A 137 -12.52 12.49 -20.02
C PRO A 137 -13.62 11.94 -19.09
N PRO A 138 -14.91 12.01 -19.45
CA PRO A 138 -15.95 11.28 -18.74
C PRO A 138 -15.58 9.80 -18.63
N LEU A 139 -15.43 9.30 -17.40
CA LEU A 139 -15.11 7.90 -17.12
C LEU A 139 -16.33 7.18 -16.55
N PRO A 140 -16.49 5.87 -16.78
CA PRO A 140 -17.41 5.06 -16.00
C PRO A 140 -17.12 5.19 -14.50
N GLU A 141 -18.16 5.15 -13.66
CA GLU A 141 -18.07 5.22 -12.19
C GLU A 141 -17.02 4.24 -11.63
N ALA A 142 -16.92 3.05 -12.24
CA ALA A 142 -15.95 2.03 -11.87
C ALA A 142 -14.48 2.45 -11.99
N LEU A 143 -14.18 3.58 -12.66
CA LEU A 143 -12.85 4.11 -12.94
C LEU A 143 -12.61 5.50 -12.32
N GLU A 144 -13.50 5.99 -11.44
CA GLU A 144 -13.35 7.29 -10.78
C GLU A 144 -12.03 7.46 -10.03
N ASP A 145 -11.48 6.36 -9.51
CA ASP A 145 -10.20 6.40 -8.81
C ASP A 145 -9.02 6.85 -9.70
N PHE A 146 -9.08 6.61 -11.02
CA PHE A 146 -8.08 7.16 -11.94
C PHE A 146 -8.19 8.68 -12.02
N ALA A 147 -9.40 9.23 -12.07
CA ALA A 147 -9.62 10.68 -12.05
C ALA A 147 -9.17 11.29 -10.72
N LEU A 148 -9.46 10.62 -9.59
CA LEU A 148 -8.99 11.03 -8.27
C LEU A 148 -7.46 11.02 -8.19
N THR A 149 -6.82 9.95 -8.67
CA THR A 149 -5.35 9.82 -8.70
C THR A 149 -4.73 10.91 -9.58
N TRP A 150 -5.30 11.19 -10.74
CA TRP A 150 -4.86 12.30 -11.60
C TRP A 150 -4.96 13.65 -10.87
N SER A 151 -6.05 13.89 -10.12
CA SER A 151 -6.19 15.13 -9.36
C SER A 151 -5.12 15.30 -8.27
N TYR A 152 -4.52 14.20 -7.78
CA TYR A 152 -3.44 14.25 -6.79
C TYR A 152 -2.08 14.50 -7.46
N ALA A 153 -1.96 14.27 -8.77
CA ALA A 153 -0.75 14.64 -9.51
C ALA A 153 -0.48 16.14 -9.45
N GLY A 154 -1.54 16.97 -9.41
CA GLY A 154 -1.45 18.42 -9.32
C GLY A 154 -1.15 18.98 -7.92
N LEU A 155 -1.07 18.13 -6.88
CA LEU A 155 -0.74 18.55 -5.53
C LEU A 155 0.62 19.24 -5.45
N GLN A 156 0.66 20.39 -4.79
CA GLN A 156 1.88 21.17 -4.58
C GLN A 156 2.36 21.07 -3.13
N PRO A 157 3.68 21.14 -2.88
CA PRO A 157 4.21 21.14 -1.51
C PRO A 157 3.68 22.32 -0.68
N SER A 158 3.32 23.44 -1.33
CA SER A 158 2.74 24.62 -0.69
C SER A 158 1.25 24.49 -0.33
N ASP A 159 0.58 23.40 -0.73
CA ASP A 159 -0.81 23.16 -0.34
C ASP A 159 -0.96 23.05 1.19
N ASP A 160 -2.18 23.23 1.67
CA ASP A 160 -2.52 23.11 3.09
C ASP A 160 -2.03 21.76 3.68
N PRO A 161 -1.26 21.78 4.79
CA PRO A 161 -0.69 20.56 5.36
C PRO A 161 -1.74 19.54 5.78
N GLN A 162 -2.88 19.98 6.31
CA GLN A 162 -3.94 19.09 6.78
C GLN A 162 -4.59 18.39 5.60
N ARG A 163 -4.81 19.12 4.50
CA ARG A 163 -5.29 18.56 3.22
C ARG A 163 -4.30 17.55 2.64
N LEU A 164 -3.00 17.83 2.66
CA LEU A 164 -1.98 16.90 2.18
C LEU A 164 -1.92 15.62 3.01
N LEU A 165 -1.94 15.72 4.34
CA LEU A 165 -2.00 14.57 5.26
C LEU A 165 -3.27 13.74 5.04
N ALA A 166 -4.43 14.37 4.89
CA ALA A 166 -5.68 13.65 4.61
C ALA A 166 -5.67 12.92 3.26
N ARG A 167 -4.95 13.46 2.26
CA ARG A 167 -4.77 12.85 0.94
C ARG A 167 -3.71 11.73 0.94
N ALA A 168 -2.75 11.80 1.85
CA ALA A 168 -1.72 10.78 2.05
C ALA A 168 -2.20 9.57 2.89
N ASP A 169 -3.49 9.51 3.24
CA ASP A 169 -4.08 8.38 3.97
C ASP A 169 -3.84 7.05 3.24
N PRO A 170 -3.18 6.05 3.86
CA PRO A 170 -2.85 4.79 3.20
C PRO A 170 -4.07 3.96 2.78
N ARG A 171 -5.26 4.23 3.33
CA ARG A 171 -6.52 3.62 2.85
C ARG A 171 -6.86 4.06 1.43
N ARG A 172 -6.35 5.23 1.01
CA ARG A 172 -6.38 5.71 -0.38
C ARG A 172 -5.16 5.16 -1.12
N TRP A 173 -5.01 3.85 -1.12
CA TRP A 173 -3.85 3.12 -1.65
C TRP A 173 -3.44 3.55 -3.07
N LEU A 174 -4.40 3.95 -3.91
CA LEU A 174 -4.19 4.42 -5.29
C LEU A 174 -3.51 5.79 -5.40
N SER A 175 -4.04 6.77 -4.68
CA SER A 175 -3.70 8.18 -4.84
C SER A 175 -2.75 8.69 -3.76
N SER A 176 -2.74 8.03 -2.59
CA SER A 176 -1.86 8.38 -1.47
C SER A 176 -0.37 8.42 -1.83
N PRO A 177 0.19 7.56 -2.71
CA PRO A 177 1.61 7.66 -3.04
C PRO A 177 2.00 9.02 -3.64
N LEU A 178 1.15 9.62 -4.47
CA LEU A 178 1.40 10.95 -5.05
C LEU A 178 1.33 12.05 -3.98
N ALA A 179 0.37 11.96 -3.06
CA ALA A 179 0.27 12.89 -1.93
C ALA A 179 1.46 12.76 -0.97
N ILE A 180 1.91 11.53 -0.70
CA ILE A 180 3.11 11.27 0.11
C ILE A 180 4.36 11.86 -0.55
N ASP A 181 4.57 11.65 -1.86
CA ASP A 181 5.71 12.25 -2.56
C ASP A 181 5.65 13.78 -2.53
N THR A 182 4.46 14.40 -2.61
CA THR A 182 4.31 15.85 -2.40
C THR A 182 4.63 16.27 -0.96
N LEU A 183 4.17 15.53 0.05
CA LEU A 183 4.50 15.80 1.46
C LEU A 183 6.01 15.74 1.71
N LEU A 184 6.69 14.75 1.14
CA LEU A 184 8.14 14.58 1.28
C LEU A 184 8.97 15.72 0.70
N GLN A 185 8.39 16.54 -0.19
CA GLN A 185 9.06 17.71 -0.76
C GLN A 185 8.92 18.97 0.10
N ARG A 186 8.12 18.92 1.18
CA ARG A 186 7.95 20.05 2.09
C ARG A 186 9.15 20.21 3.02
N THR A 187 9.47 21.46 3.35
CA THR A 187 10.55 21.80 4.28
C THR A 187 10.23 21.44 5.74
N ASP A 188 8.95 21.40 6.11
CA ASP A 188 8.45 21.13 7.46
C ASP A 188 7.96 19.68 7.65
N VAL A 189 8.18 18.79 6.67
CA VAL A 189 7.65 17.42 6.69
C VAL A 189 8.04 16.62 7.93
N ALA A 190 9.25 16.82 8.43
CA ALA A 190 9.75 16.18 9.64
C ALA A 190 8.90 16.56 10.87
N GLN A 191 8.59 17.85 11.03
CA GLN A 191 7.75 18.33 12.11
C GLN A 191 6.33 17.80 11.99
N LEU A 192 5.73 17.88 10.79
CA LEU A 192 4.38 17.40 10.52
C LEU A 192 4.21 15.91 10.85
N VAL A 193 5.17 15.07 10.45
CA VAL A 193 5.14 13.63 10.73
C VAL A 193 5.28 13.35 12.22
N VAL A 194 6.21 14.01 12.91
CA VAL A 194 6.39 13.81 14.36
C VAL A 194 5.17 14.26 15.15
N GLU A 195 4.60 15.43 14.82
CA GLU A 195 3.38 15.93 15.46
C GLU A 195 2.19 15.03 15.20
N ALA A 196 2.02 14.53 13.97
CA ALA A 196 0.96 13.60 13.62
C ALA A 196 1.09 12.27 14.38
N ILE A 197 2.31 11.78 14.63
CA ILE A 197 2.54 10.58 15.45
C ILE A 197 2.18 10.83 16.91
N ARG A 198 2.62 11.95 17.49
CA ARG A 198 2.43 12.27 18.91
C ARG A 198 0.99 12.59 19.26
N ASN A 199 0.36 13.45 18.47
CA ASN A 199 -0.89 14.13 18.82
C ASN A 199 -2.03 13.83 17.83
N GLY A 200 -1.76 13.15 16.72
CA GLY A 200 -2.79 12.81 15.75
C GLY A 200 -3.74 11.74 16.27
N ASP A 201 -4.94 11.68 15.66
CA ASP A 201 -5.76 10.48 15.70
C ASP A 201 -5.04 9.31 15.00
N HIS A 202 -5.61 8.12 15.07
CA HIS A 202 -5.00 6.96 14.42
C HIS A 202 -4.74 7.13 12.92
N TYR A 203 -5.65 7.75 12.19
CA TYR A 203 -5.49 7.93 10.75
C TYR A 203 -4.30 8.82 10.44
N ARG A 204 -4.13 9.92 11.18
CA ARG A 204 -2.96 10.79 11.07
C ARG A 204 -1.67 10.07 11.43
N ARG A 205 -1.67 9.23 12.48
CA ARG A 205 -0.50 8.41 12.84
C ARG A 205 -0.14 7.43 11.72
N MET A 206 -1.14 6.77 11.12
CA MET A 206 -0.93 5.84 10.01
C MET A 206 -0.39 6.54 8.77
N THR A 207 -0.95 7.70 8.41
CA THR A 207 -0.41 8.55 7.33
C THR A 207 1.04 8.94 7.59
N ALA A 208 1.36 9.36 8.83
CA ALA A 208 2.71 9.75 9.19
C ALA A 208 3.70 8.58 9.09
N CYS A 209 3.30 7.38 9.54
CA CYS A 209 4.10 6.16 9.38
C CYS A 209 4.25 5.74 7.90
N ALA A 210 3.21 5.86 7.10
CA ALA A 210 3.27 5.60 5.67
C ALA A 210 4.22 6.58 4.97
N THR A 211 4.16 7.86 5.33
CA THR A 211 5.06 8.90 4.81
C THR A 211 6.51 8.63 5.19
N ALA A 212 6.77 8.28 6.46
CA ALA A 212 8.11 7.91 6.92
C ALA A 212 8.62 6.65 6.20
N THR A 213 7.77 5.66 5.93
CA THR A 213 8.18 4.44 5.21
C THR A 213 8.81 4.75 3.84
N GLU A 214 8.32 5.76 3.14
CA GLU A 214 8.85 6.18 1.83
C GLU A 214 10.18 6.96 1.90
N SER A 215 10.67 7.35 3.09
CA SER A 215 11.91 8.12 3.26
C SER A 215 12.75 7.61 4.44
N PRO A 216 13.91 6.95 4.21
CA PRO A 216 14.77 6.44 5.28
C PRO A 216 15.14 7.49 6.34
N ALA A 217 15.52 8.70 5.92
CA ALA A 217 15.85 9.79 6.83
C ALA A 217 14.67 10.18 7.73
N LEU A 218 13.45 10.17 7.18
CA LEU A 218 12.25 10.49 7.95
C LEU A 218 11.86 9.38 8.92
N ARG A 219 12.17 8.11 8.61
CA ARG A 219 11.97 6.98 9.55
C ARG A 219 12.79 7.17 10.81
N GLU A 220 14.06 7.56 10.67
CA GLU A 220 14.94 7.79 11.82
C GLU A 220 14.39 8.89 12.74
N ILE A 221 13.82 9.95 12.15
CA ILE A 221 13.20 11.06 12.89
C ILE A 221 11.85 10.64 13.52
N ALA A 222 11.06 9.84 12.82
CA ALA A 222 9.73 9.42 13.25
C ALA A 222 9.75 8.33 14.34
N LEU A 223 10.77 7.46 14.33
CA LEU A 223 10.86 6.29 15.19
C LEU A 223 10.75 6.63 16.69
N PRO A 224 11.48 7.62 17.25
CA PRO A 224 11.35 7.98 18.67
C PRO A 224 9.93 8.39 19.05
N ALA A 225 9.23 9.11 18.17
CA ALA A 225 7.84 9.52 18.41
C ALA A 225 6.89 8.30 18.44
N LEU A 226 7.09 7.34 17.53
CA LEU A 226 6.29 6.13 17.47
C LEU A 226 6.52 5.25 18.71
N LEU A 227 7.77 5.10 19.13
CA LEU A 227 8.15 4.35 20.33
C LEU A 227 7.60 5.01 21.60
N ALA A 228 7.69 6.34 21.71
CA ALA A 228 7.12 7.06 22.85
C ALA A 228 5.58 6.89 22.93
N TRP A 229 4.90 6.90 21.78
CA TRP A 229 3.47 6.61 21.73
C TRP A 229 3.15 5.17 22.17
N LEU A 230 3.94 4.18 21.72
CA LEU A 230 3.80 2.78 22.16
C LEU A 230 4.09 2.59 23.65
N GLU A 231 5.13 3.26 24.18
CA GLU A 231 5.41 3.27 25.61
C GLU A 231 4.24 3.88 26.41
N GLY A 232 3.56 4.87 25.82
CA GLY A 232 2.47 5.64 26.41
C GLY A 232 1.06 5.05 26.22
N VAL A 233 0.93 3.86 25.61
CA VAL A 233 -0.37 3.25 25.28
C VAL A 233 -1.36 3.36 26.44
N CYS A 234 -2.50 4.00 26.14
CA CYS A 234 -3.58 4.15 27.09
C CYS A 234 -4.24 2.78 27.29
N LEU A 235 -4.22 2.29 28.53
CA LEU A 235 -5.05 1.17 28.93
C LEU A 235 -6.48 1.73 29.13
N SER A 236 -7.51 0.96 28.79
CA SER A 236 -8.90 1.45 28.81
C SER A 236 -9.24 2.16 30.12
N HIS A 237 -10.04 3.22 30.00
CA HIS A 237 -10.70 3.87 31.13
C HIS A 237 -12.12 3.31 31.36
N ASP A 238 -12.53 2.26 30.64
CA ASP A 238 -13.85 1.64 30.79
C ASP A 238 -14.01 1.11 32.22
N PRO A 239 -14.89 1.70 33.04
CA PRO A 239 -15.10 1.25 34.41
C PRO A 239 -15.74 -0.15 34.46
N ALA A 240 -16.35 -0.63 33.38
CA ALA A 240 -16.91 -1.98 33.28
C ALA A 240 -15.85 -3.03 32.91
N ASP A 241 -14.75 -2.64 32.26
CA ASP A 241 -13.65 -3.54 31.90
C ASP A 241 -12.30 -2.78 31.89
N PRO A 242 -11.72 -2.54 33.09
CA PRO A 242 -10.44 -1.86 33.23
C PRO A 242 -9.24 -2.68 32.72
N GLU A 243 -9.46 -3.94 32.35
CA GLU A 243 -8.43 -4.81 31.77
C GLU A 243 -8.40 -4.74 30.24
N ARG A 244 -9.45 -4.18 29.61
CA ARG A 244 -9.51 -4.01 28.17
C ARG A 244 -8.47 -3.01 27.67
N LEU A 245 -7.89 -3.27 26.51
CA LEU A 245 -7.12 -2.25 25.79
C LEU A 245 -8.07 -1.40 24.96
N ASP A 246 -7.86 -0.10 24.98
CA ASP A 246 -8.52 0.79 24.04
C ASP A 246 -7.85 0.61 22.67
N GLU A 247 -8.64 0.23 21.68
CA GLU A 247 -8.22 0.10 20.27
C GLU A 247 -6.92 -0.71 20.03
N PRO A 248 -6.86 -2.01 20.41
CA PRO A 248 -5.65 -2.84 20.32
C PRO A 248 -5.07 -2.96 18.89
N TRP A 249 -5.93 -2.78 17.88
CA TRP A 249 -5.55 -2.77 16.47
C TRP A 249 -4.67 -1.56 16.09
N HIS A 250 -4.72 -0.44 16.83
CA HIS A 250 -3.79 0.68 16.68
C HIS A 250 -2.36 0.27 17.03
N ILE A 251 -2.21 -0.47 18.12
CA ILE A 251 -0.92 -0.97 18.61
C ILE A 251 -0.36 -1.97 17.61
N ALA A 252 -1.19 -2.93 17.16
CA ALA A 252 -0.82 -3.90 16.15
C ALA A 252 -0.28 -3.23 14.87
N ALA A 253 -0.96 -2.17 14.39
CA ALA A 253 -0.52 -1.43 13.21
C ALA A 253 0.86 -0.77 13.41
N ALA A 254 1.13 -0.16 14.57
CA ALA A 254 2.43 0.41 14.88
C ALA A 254 3.54 -0.65 15.01
N LEU A 255 3.22 -1.81 15.59
CA LEU A 255 4.15 -2.94 15.68
C LEU A 255 4.51 -3.48 14.29
N ASP A 256 3.54 -3.57 13.38
CA ASP A 256 3.81 -3.92 11.99
C ASP A 256 4.74 -2.90 11.31
N GLN A 257 4.58 -1.60 11.60
CA GLN A 257 5.52 -0.59 11.11
C GLN A 257 6.93 -0.77 11.65
N ILE A 258 7.10 -1.04 12.95
CA ILE A 258 8.42 -1.31 13.54
C ILE A 258 9.06 -2.56 12.90
N ARG A 259 8.28 -3.62 12.69
CA ARG A 259 8.73 -4.83 12.00
C ARG A 259 9.18 -4.53 10.57
N ARG A 260 8.48 -3.64 9.85
CA ARG A 260 8.86 -3.21 8.49
C ARG A 260 10.12 -2.36 8.50
N TRP A 261 10.24 -1.42 9.43
CA TRP A 261 11.37 -0.49 9.50
C TRP A 261 12.66 -1.16 9.99
N LYS A 262 12.55 -2.22 10.80
CA LYS A 262 13.69 -2.98 11.35
C LYS A 262 14.74 -2.05 11.98
N PRO A 263 14.36 -1.21 12.95
CA PRO A 263 15.31 -0.31 13.59
C PRO A 263 16.43 -1.11 14.29
N PRO A 264 17.58 -0.49 14.60
CA PRO A 264 18.58 -1.11 15.47
C PRO A 264 17.98 -1.47 16.83
N ALA A 265 18.37 -2.62 17.41
CA ALA A 265 17.86 -3.07 18.71
C ALA A 265 18.00 -2.00 19.81
N ALA A 266 19.16 -1.34 19.87
CA ALA A 266 19.47 -0.28 20.83
C ALA A 266 18.48 0.91 20.78
N ALA A 267 17.80 1.13 19.65
CA ALA A 267 16.85 2.22 19.48
C ALA A 267 15.42 1.86 19.95
N ALA A 268 15.03 0.58 19.92
CA ALA A 268 13.63 0.18 20.10
C ALA A 268 13.39 -0.78 21.28
N GLU A 269 14.39 -1.54 21.72
CA GLU A 269 14.23 -2.64 22.66
C GLU A 269 13.63 -2.21 24.01
N ALA A 270 14.17 -1.16 24.62
CA ALA A 270 13.69 -0.67 25.92
C ALA A 270 12.22 -0.23 25.86
N ALA A 271 11.82 0.45 24.79
CA ALA A 271 10.45 0.90 24.58
C ALA A 271 9.48 -0.26 24.36
N LEU A 272 9.89 -1.24 23.55
CA LEU A 272 9.09 -2.44 23.31
C LEU A 272 8.93 -3.30 24.56
N GLU A 273 9.97 -3.46 25.38
CA GLU A 273 9.86 -4.18 26.66
C GLU A 273 8.92 -3.48 27.65
N LYS A 274 8.99 -2.15 27.76
CA LYS A 274 8.02 -1.38 28.57
C LYS A 274 6.59 -1.54 28.06
N ALA A 275 6.37 -1.42 26.75
CA ALA A 275 5.05 -1.60 26.14
C ALA A 275 4.52 -3.02 26.40
N LYS A 276 5.36 -4.04 26.24
CA LYS A 276 5.05 -5.44 26.56
C LYS A 276 4.67 -5.64 28.03
N GLN A 277 5.42 -5.05 28.96
CA GLN A 277 5.11 -5.12 30.40
C GLN A 277 3.77 -4.44 30.72
N ARG A 278 3.50 -3.28 30.12
CA ARG A 278 2.24 -2.55 30.31
C ARG A 278 1.03 -3.29 29.75
N ILE A 279 1.14 -3.86 28.56
CA ILE A 279 0.08 -4.69 27.96
C ILE A 279 -0.12 -5.95 28.79
N GLY A 280 0.97 -6.66 29.11
CA GLY A 280 0.95 -7.81 30.01
C GLY A 280 -0.07 -8.87 29.58
N ARG A 281 -0.89 -9.34 30.53
CA ARG A 281 -1.89 -10.39 30.28
C ARG A 281 -3.16 -9.90 29.57
N ARG A 282 -3.31 -8.59 29.36
CA ARG A 282 -4.52 -7.97 28.79
C ARG A 282 -4.71 -8.30 27.31
N ASP A 283 -3.61 -8.46 26.58
CA ASP A 283 -3.64 -8.88 25.18
C ASP A 283 -2.43 -9.77 24.88
N PHE A 284 -2.68 -11.08 24.90
CA PHE A 284 -1.65 -12.09 24.64
C PHE A 284 -1.09 -11.98 23.22
N GLU A 285 -1.92 -11.60 22.24
CA GLU A 285 -1.52 -11.55 20.84
C GLU A 285 -0.56 -10.37 20.58
N LEU A 286 -0.84 -9.20 21.15
CA LEU A 286 0.08 -8.06 21.11
C LEU A 286 1.40 -8.37 21.84
N VAL A 287 1.36 -9.01 23.01
CA VAL A 287 2.59 -9.43 23.71
C VAL A 287 3.41 -10.43 22.89
N ARG A 288 2.74 -11.35 22.19
CA ARG A 288 3.38 -12.30 21.28
C ARG A 288 4.05 -11.55 20.13
N GLN A 289 3.36 -10.63 19.47
CA GLN A 289 3.91 -9.81 18.38
C GLN A 289 5.12 -8.99 18.84
N ILE A 290 5.05 -8.33 20.00
CA ILE A 290 6.20 -7.58 20.55
C ILE A 290 7.38 -8.52 20.82
N SER A 291 7.13 -9.71 21.37
CA SER A 291 8.18 -10.70 21.66
C SER A 291 8.84 -11.20 20.36
N GLU A 292 8.08 -11.39 19.29
CA GLU A 292 8.63 -11.75 17.98
C GLU A 292 9.48 -10.64 17.38
N ILE A 293 9.04 -9.38 17.49
CA ILE A 293 9.83 -8.22 17.07
C ILE A 293 11.13 -8.15 17.85
N LEU A 294 11.08 -8.24 19.18
CA LEU A 294 12.27 -8.22 20.05
C LEU A 294 13.27 -9.32 19.68
N ARG A 295 12.80 -10.56 19.47
CA ARG A 295 13.65 -11.67 19.00
C ARG A 295 14.33 -11.34 17.68
N HIS A 296 13.57 -10.82 16.71
CA HIS A 296 14.13 -10.44 15.41
C HIS A 296 15.20 -9.35 15.54
N LEU A 297 14.95 -8.33 16.37
CA LEU A 297 15.91 -7.25 16.63
C LEU A 297 17.19 -7.74 17.31
N ARG A 298 17.08 -8.74 18.20
CA ARG A 298 18.21 -9.40 18.89
C ARG A 298 18.94 -10.44 18.02
N GLY A 299 18.44 -10.75 16.82
CA GLY A 299 18.99 -11.80 15.97
C GLY A 299 18.70 -13.22 16.47
N GLU A 300 17.71 -13.39 17.33
CA GLU A 300 17.28 -14.69 17.82
C GLU A 300 16.44 -15.43 16.76
N PRO A 301 16.47 -16.78 16.72
CA PRO A 301 15.65 -17.56 15.79
C PRO A 301 14.15 -17.31 16.03
N PRO A 302 13.24 -17.60 15.09
CA PRO A 302 11.80 -17.54 15.35
C PRO A 302 11.39 -18.53 16.46
N LEU A 303 10.29 -18.24 17.17
CA LEU A 303 9.73 -19.20 18.12
C LEU A 303 9.29 -20.46 17.34
N PRO A 304 9.51 -21.67 17.89
CA PRO A 304 8.92 -22.86 17.31
C PRO A 304 7.39 -22.69 17.28
N VAL A 305 6.78 -22.94 16.13
CA VAL A 305 5.31 -22.95 16.00
C VAL A 305 4.81 -24.02 16.96
N SER A 306 4.15 -23.61 18.04
CA SER A 306 3.49 -24.56 18.95
C SER A 306 2.42 -25.27 18.15
N SER A 307 2.64 -26.54 17.83
CA SER A 307 1.60 -27.44 17.28
C SER A 307 0.51 -27.75 18.30
N THR A 308 0.67 -27.29 19.54
CA THR A 308 -0.28 -27.47 20.64
C THR A 308 -1.11 -26.20 20.80
N PRO A 309 -2.46 -26.28 20.66
CA PRO A 309 -3.34 -25.14 20.89
C PRO A 309 -3.21 -24.61 22.33
N TRP A 310 -3.32 -23.29 22.49
CA TRP A 310 -3.07 -22.60 23.76
C TRP A 310 -4.02 -23.00 24.90
N PHE A 311 -5.19 -23.56 24.59
CA PHE A 311 -6.15 -24.09 25.57
C PHE A 311 -5.76 -25.44 26.20
N PHE A 312 -4.66 -26.08 25.76
CA PHE A 312 -4.15 -27.33 26.34
C PHE A 312 -3.01 -27.13 27.35
N ARG A 313 -2.70 -25.90 27.74
CA ARG A 313 -1.74 -25.62 28.81
C ARG A 313 -2.50 -25.43 30.12
N SER A 314 -2.64 -26.53 30.85
CA SER A 314 -3.15 -26.65 32.23
C SER A 314 -2.35 -25.84 33.23
#